data_AF-A0A6N7PH89-F1
#
_entry.id   AF-A0A6N7PH89-F1
#
_cell.length_a   1.000
_cell.length_b   1.000
_cell.length_c   1.000
_cell.angle_alpha   90.00
_cell.angle_beta   90.00
_cell.angle_gamma   90.00
#
_symmetry.space_group_name_H-M   'P 1'
#
loop_
_entity.id
_entity.type
_entity.pdbx_description
1 polymer ?
#
loop_
_entity_poly.entity_id
_entity_poly.type
_entity_poly.pdbx_seq_one_letter_code
_entity_poly.pdbx_strand_id
1 'polypeptide(L)'
;MLFQLSEQNFPDAIHTSVIPEAYASIALPDHTVNATIDDCCTLIHQSIEENNYTIWVNNFFIHKPLVLYVLPEEPTYSLYYSMENTARFLIYDKVSVIAPEGFSILEMAPCYHYGIFTKGVYRSLHLTVDARNRSILQNQDYVTALLREHYYDIAF
;
A
#
# COMPACT_ATOMS: atom_id res chain seq x y z
N MET A 1 -8.07 -1.30 -0.72
CA MET A 1 -8.09 -0.92 -2.15
C MET A 1 -6.66 -0.68 -2.64
N LEU A 2 -5.89 -1.77 -2.69
CA LEU A 2 -4.62 -1.89 -3.39
C LEU A 2 -4.62 -3.16 -4.26
N PHE A 3 -5.44 -4.17 -3.91
CA PHE A 3 -5.70 -5.36 -4.72
C PHE A 3 -6.16 -5.06 -6.14
N GLN A 4 -7.04 -4.06 -6.30
CA GLN A 4 -7.47 -3.65 -7.63
C GLN A 4 -6.30 -3.10 -8.46
N LEU A 5 -5.26 -2.53 -7.85
CA LEU A 5 -4.12 -1.99 -8.61
C LEU A 5 -3.38 -3.07 -9.36
N SER A 6 -3.08 -4.19 -8.72
CA SER A 6 -2.23 -5.18 -9.34
C SER A 6 -2.94 -5.90 -10.49
N GLU A 7 -4.22 -6.24 -10.31
CA GLU A 7 -5.05 -6.83 -11.37
C GLU A 7 -5.32 -5.84 -12.52
N GLN A 8 -5.53 -4.56 -12.21
CA GLN A 8 -5.76 -3.51 -13.20
C GLN A 8 -4.53 -3.21 -14.07
N ASN A 9 -3.33 -3.33 -13.51
CA ASN A 9 -2.09 -2.96 -14.20
C ASN A 9 -1.42 -4.15 -14.92
N PHE A 10 -1.68 -5.40 -14.50
CA PHE A 10 -0.97 -6.59 -15.01
C PHE A 10 -1.91 -7.78 -15.29
N PRO A 11 -2.73 -7.74 -16.36
CA PRO A 11 -3.70 -8.80 -16.64
C PRO A 11 -3.09 -10.18 -16.93
N ASP A 12 -1.83 -10.23 -17.38
CA ASP A 12 -1.12 -11.46 -17.72
C ASP A 12 -0.12 -11.92 -16.63
N ALA A 13 -0.05 -11.20 -15.50
CA ALA A 13 0.86 -11.53 -14.42
C ALA A 13 0.38 -12.75 -13.61
N ILE A 14 1.31 -13.32 -12.84
CA ILE A 14 0.96 -14.36 -11.87
C ILE A 14 0.37 -13.67 -10.64
N HIS A 15 -0.89 -13.95 -10.34
CA HIS A 15 -1.57 -13.52 -9.12
C HIS A 15 -1.73 -14.69 -8.15
N THR A 16 -1.31 -14.51 -6.90
CA THR A 16 -1.31 -15.58 -5.90
C THR A 16 -1.56 -15.05 -4.49
N SER A 17 -2.17 -15.86 -3.65
CA SER A 17 -2.32 -15.61 -2.21
C SER A 17 -1.16 -16.15 -1.37
N VAL A 18 -0.08 -16.59 -2.02
CA VAL A 18 1.12 -17.14 -1.36
C VAL A 18 2.32 -16.25 -1.66
N ILE A 19 3.06 -15.87 -0.62
CA ILE A 19 4.30 -15.12 -0.77
C ILE A 19 5.34 -16.00 -1.48
N PRO A 20 5.98 -15.54 -2.57
CA PRO A 20 7.01 -16.33 -3.23
C PRO A 20 8.17 -16.63 -2.27
N GLU A 21 8.78 -17.82 -2.41
CA GLU A 21 9.80 -18.32 -1.49
C GLU A 21 10.96 -17.34 -1.27
N ALA A 22 11.39 -16.64 -2.33
CA ALA A 22 12.43 -15.62 -2.27
C ALA A 22 12.12 -14.45 -1.32
N TYR A 23 10.85 -14.27 -0.95
CA TYR A 23 10.34 -13.21 -0.07
C TYR A 23 9.68 -13.77 1.19
N ALA A 24 9.87 -15.05 1.53
CA ALA A 24 9.19 -15.66 2.69
C ALA A 24 9.47 -14.95 4.03
N SER A 25 10.60 -14.24 4.16
CA SER A 25 10.97 -13.51 5.37
C SER A 25 10.11 -12.29 5.68
N ILE A 26 9.33 -11.78 4.73
CA ILE A 26 8.43 -10.63 4.95
C ILE A 26 7.00 -11.05 5.28
N ALA A 27 6.75 -12.36 5.44
CA ALA A 27 5.43 -12.88 5.77
C ALA A 27 4.96 -12.41 7.16
N LEU A 28 3.75 -11.87 7.20
CA LEU A 28 3.10 -11.44 8.42
C LEU A 28 2.07 -12.49 8.86
N PRO A 29 2.04 -12.87 10.15
CA PRO A 29 1.01 -13.77 10.66
C PRO A 29 -0.36 -13.13 10.53
N ASP A 30 -1.39 -13.95 10.27
CA ASP A 30 -2.80 -13.56 10.25
C ASP A 30 -3.20 -12.51 9.20
N HIS A 31 -2.29 -12.12 8.31
CA HIS A 31 -2.59 -11.21 7.21
C HIS A 31 -3.06 -11.97 5.98
N THR A 32 -4.07 -11.42 5.31
CA THR A 32 -4.42 -11.84 3.95
C THR A 32 -3.36 -11.36 2.98
N VAL A 33 -2.80 -12.28 2.20
CA VAL A 33 -1.75 -12.00 1.21
C VAL A 33 -2.35 -11.90 -0.19
N ASN A 34 -1.87 -10.94 -0.96
CA ASN A 34 -1.98 -10.94 -2.43
C ASN A 34 -0.63 -10.53 -3.01
N ALA A 35 -0.06 -11.40 -3.82
CA ALA A 35 1.15 -11.16 -4.55
C ALA A 35 0.90 -11.17 -6.05
N THR A 36 1.51 -10.22 -6.75
CA THR A 36 1.53 -10.12 -8.21
C THR A 36 2.96 -10.17 -8.68
N ILE A 37 3.25 -11.06 -9.62
CA ILE A 37 4.60 -11.32 -10.13
C ILE A 37 4.58 -11.12 -11.64
N ASP A 38 5.38 -10.17 -12.08
CA ASP A 38 5.56 -9.78 -13.47
C ASP A 38 7.05 -9.54 -13.77
N ASP A 39 7.44 -9.50 -15.04
CA ASP A 39 8.80 -9.15 -15.48
C ASP A 39 9.25 -7.76 -15.00
N CYS A 40 8.32 -6.84 -14.77
CA CYS A 40 8.64 -5.49 -14.32
C CYS A 40 8.62 -5.31 -12.81
N CYS A 41 7.93 -6.18 -12.05
CA CYS A 41 7.81 -6.04 -10.61
C CYS A 41 7.36 -7.31 -9.88
N THR A 42 7.59 -7.31 -8.57
CA THR A 42 6.90 -8.21 -7.64
C THR A 42 6.22 -7.36 -6.58
N LEU A 43 4.90 -7.35 -6.56
CA LEU A 43 4.10 -6.57 -5.62
C LEU A 43 3.52 -7.52 -4.60
N ILE A 44 3.88 -7.35 -3.32
CA ILE A 44 3.37 -8.19 -2.23
C ILE A 44 2.59 -7.28 -1.28
N HIS A 45 1.29 -7.51 -1.24
CA HIS A 45 0.35 -6.83 -0.36
C HIS A 45 -0.07 -7.80 0.74
N GLN A 46 -0.04 -7.32 1.97
CA GLN A 46 -0.53 -8.03 3.14
C GLN A 46 -1.49 -7.13 3.89
N SER A 47 -2.64 -7.64 4.30
CA SER A 47 -3.66 -6.82 4.95
C SER A 47 -4.40 -7.55 6.05
N ILE A 48 -4.83 -6.80 7.04
CA ILE A 48 -5.78 -7.23 8.06
C ILE A 48 -6.98 -6.27 8.04
N GLU A 49 -8.17 -6.85 7.97
CA GLU A 49 -9.43 -6.10 7.94
C GLU A 49 -10.03 -6.08 9.34
N GLU A 50 -10.33 -4.88 9.80
CA GLU A 50 -10.98 -4.61 11.08
C GLU A 50 -12.32 -3.91 10.81
N ASN A 51 -13.22 -3.89 11.80
CA ASN A 51 -14.60 -3.40 11.62
C ASN A 51 -14.71 -1.98 11.01
N ASN A 52 -13.72 -1.12 11.22
CA ASN A 52 -13.76 0.29 10.81
C ASN A 52 -12.58 0.74 9.94
N TYR A 53 -11.60 -0.14 9.71
CA TYR A 53 -10.39 0.19 8.96
C TYR A 53 -9.74 -1.08 8.41
N THR A 54 -8.88 -0.89 7.42
CA THR A 54 -8.00 -1.95 6.92
C THR A 54 -6.56 -1.49 7.01
N ILE A 55 -5.71 -2.29 7.63
CA ILE A 55 -4.26 -2.06 7.65
C ILE A 55 -3.66 -2.80 6.46
N TRP A 56 -2.74 -2.13 5.76
CA TRP A 56 -2.01 -2.69 4.64
C TRP A 56 -0.52 -2.55 4.84
N VAL A 57 0.19 -3.61 4.52
CA VAL A 57 1.64 -3.65 4.41
C VAL A 57 1.98 -4.00 2.98
N ASN A 58 2.67 -3.08 2.31
CA ASN A 58 3.04 -3.22 0.91
C ASN A 58 4.55 -3.34 0.79
N ASN A 59 5.00 -4.39 0.13
CA ASN A 59 6.39 -4.61 -0.27
C ASN A 59 6.44 -4.72 -1.79
N PHE A 60 6.88 -3.65 -2.46
CA PHE A 60 6.99 -3.60 -3.91
C PHE A 60 8.45 -3.67 -4.32
N PHE A 61 8.79 -4.73 -5.05
CA PHE A 61 10.08 -4.95 -5.65
C PHE A 61 10.00 -4.55 -7.12
N ILE A 62 10.47 -3.35 -7.42
CA ILE A 62 10.34 -2.75 -8.74
C ILE A 62 11.60 -3.01 -9.56
N HIS A 63 11.47 -3.83 -10.60
CA HIS A 63 12.58 -4.24 -11.46
C HIS A 63 12.82 -3.27 -12.62
N LYS A 64 11.75 -2.61 -13.09
CA LYS A 64 11.74 -1.57 -14.15
C LYS A 64 10.83 -0.41 -13.72
N PRO A 65 11.11 0.85 -14.12
CA PRO A 65 10.22 1.97 -13.83
C PRO A 65 8.78 1.68 -14.28
N LEU A 66 7.81 1.98 -13.43
CA LEU A 66 6.39 1.73 -13.69
C LEU A 66 5.52 2.85 -13.13
N VAL A 67 4.33 2.96 -13.72
CA VAL A 67 3.24 3.77 -13.19
C VAL A 67 2.10 2.80 -12.89
N LEU A 68 1.68 2.75 -11.63
CA LEU A 68 0.50 2.00 -11.19
C LEU A 68 -0.66 2.95 -11.08
N TYR A 69 -1.80 2.64 -11.68
CA TYR A 69 -3.03 3.42 -11.46
C TYR A 69 -3.96 2.77 -10.43
N VAL A 70 -4.65 3.62 -9.68
CA VAL A 70 -5.69 3.33 -8.68
C VAL A 70 -6.99 3.91 -9.16
N LEU A 71 -8.03 3.09 -9.24
CA LEU A 71 -9.40 3.55 -9.48
C LEU A 71 -10.33 3.05 -8.37
N PRO A 72 -10.64 3.89 -7.37
CA PRO A 72 -11.61 3.54 -6.33
C PRO A 72 -13.01 3.40 -6.89
N GLU A 73 -13.78 2.44 -6.39
CA GLU A 73 -15.23 2.41 -6.61
C GLU A 73 -15.95 3.44 -5.71
N GLU A 74 -15.44 3.61 -4.48
CA GLU A 74 -15.95 4.56 -3.48
C GLU A 74 -14.86 5.50 -2.96
N PRO A 75 -15.21 6.70 -2.47
CA PRO A 75 -14.25 7.60 -1.84
C PRO A 75 -13.51 6.90 -0.70
N THR A 76 -12.19 6.85 -0.82
CA THR A 76 -11.33 6.14 0.13
C THR A 76 -10.36 7.10 0.76
N TYR A 77 -10.16 6.98 2.07
CA TYR A 77 -9.22 7.79 2.84
C TYR A 77 -8.15 6.88 3.40
N SER A 78 -6.89 7.21 3.15
CA SER A 78 -5.77 6.41 3.61
C SER A 78 -4.71 7.27 4.27
N LEU A 79 -4.19 6.84 5.42
CA LEU A 79 -2.87 7.32 5.86
C LEU A 79 -1.82 6.42 5.23
N TYR A 80 -0.93 7.02 4.44
CA TYR A 80 0.23 6.37 3.84
C TYR A 80 1.48 6.71 4.65
N TYR A 81 2.24 5.71 5.06
CA TYR A 81 3.56 5.86 5.66
C TYR A 81 4.61 5.18 4.78
N SER A 82 5.59 5.94 4.29
CA SER A 82 6.72 5.39 3.53
C SER A 82 7.79 4.90 4.50
N MET A 83 8.22 3.66 4.37
CA MET A 83 9.33 3.11 5.16
C MET A 83 10.62 3.07 4.36
N GLU A 84 10.50 2.69 3.09
CA GLU A 84 11.64 2.52 2.20
C GLU A 84 11.37 3.21 0.87
N ASN A 85 12.36 4.00 0.44
CA ASN A 85 12.34 4.79 -0.79
C ASN A 85 11.26 5.91 -0.81
N THR A 86 11.38 6.79 -1.80
CA THR A 86 10.50 7.96 -1.94
C THR A 86 9.34 7.62 -2.87
N ALA A 87 8.13 7.56 -2.32
CA ALA A 87 6.92 7.32 -3.09
C ALA A 87 6.42 8.63 -3.74
N ARG A 88 5.93 8.53 -4.98
CA ARG A 88 5.36 9.66 -5.72
C ARG A 88 3.95 9.30 -6.14
N PHE A 89 2.98 10.10 -5.73
CA PHE A 89 1.58 9.93 -6.07
C PHE A 89 1.06 11.13 -6.87
N LEU A 90 0.29 10.89 -7.92
CA LEU A 90 -0.49 11.90 -8.62
C LEU A 90 -1.97 11.68 -8.26
N ILE A 91 -2.52 12.59 -7.45
CA ILE A 91 -3.89 12.54 -6.93
C ILE A 91 -4.56 13.87 -7.27
N TYR A 92 -5.63 13.87 -8.06
CA TYR A 92 -6.31 15.08 -8.57
C TYR A 92 -5.35 16.16 -9.11
N ASP A 93 -4.44 15.77 -10.01
CA ASP A 93 -3.42 16.65 -10.59
C ASP A 93 -2.39 17.21 -9.60
N LYS A 94 -2.44 16.80 -8.32
CA LYS A 94 -1.43 17.14 -7.32
C LYS A 94 -0.42 16.01 -7.19
N VAL A 95 0.85 16.35 -7.39
CA VAL A 95 1.95 15.44 -7.08
C VAL A 95 2.26 15.51 -5.58
N SER A 96 2.09 14.39 -4.90
CA SER A 96 2.53 14.18 -3.51
C SER A 96 3.80 13.35 -3.53
N VAL A 97 4.85 13.85 -2.87
CA VAL A 97 6.13 13.15 -2.75
C VAL A 97 6.32 12.82 -1.27
N ILE A 98 6.40 11.54 -0.95
CA ILE A 98 6.50 11.04 0.41
C ILE A 98 7.88 10.38 0.55
N ALA A 99 8.79 11.09 1.21
CA ALA A 99 10.13 10.58 1.51
C ALA A 99 10.05 9.39 2.50
N PRO A 100 11.11 8.56 2.61
CA PRO A 100 11.21 7.56 3.67
C PRO A 100 10.95 8.18 5.04
N GLU A 101 10.28 7.43 5.91
CA GLU A 101 9.79 7.86 7.24
C GLU A 101 8.78 9.01 7.21
N GLY A 102 8.37 9.46 6.01
CA GLY A 102 7.30 10.43 5.82
C GLY A 102 5.93 9.78 5.79
N PHE A 103 4.91 10.55 6.18
CA PHE A 103 3.51 10.17 6.04
C PHE A 103 2.70 11.22 5.29
N SER A 104 1.60 10.78 4.67
CA SER A 104 0.59 11.66 4.08
C SER A 104 -0.79 11.02 4.21
N ILE A 105 -1.79 11.86 4.44
CA ILE A 105 -3.18 11.45 4.22
C ILE A 105 -3.45 11.56 2.71
N LEU A 106 -3.96 10.49 2.13
CA LEU A 106 -4.35 10.37 0.73
C LEU A 106 -5.89 10.27 0.69
N GLU A 107 -6.51 11.17 -0.05
CA GLU A 107 -7.95 11.18 -0.27
C GLU A 107 -8.18 10.85 -1.73
N MET A 108 -8.81 9.71 -2.01
CA MET A 108 -8.99 9.21 -3.36
C MET A 108 -10.49 9.11 -3.67
N ALA A 109 -11.02 10.03 -4.50
CA ALA A 109 -12.36 9.85 -5.08
C ALA A 109 -12.36 8.75 -6.14
N PRO A 110 -13.56 8.32 -6.58
CA PRO A 110 -13.75 7.42 -7.70
C PRO A 110 -13.28 7.96 -9.07
N CYS A 111 -11.97 8.13 -9.22
CA CYS A 111 -11.28 8.52 -10.44
C CYS A 111 -9.87 7.93 -10.44
N TYR A 112 -9.15 8.05 -11.56
CA TYR A 112 -7.79 7.55 -11.66
C TYR A 112 -6.81 8.37 -10.82
N HIS A 113 -6.05 7.69 -9.97
CA HIS A 113 -4.87 8.19 -9.26
C HIS A 113 -3.67 7.35 -9.66
N TYR A 114 -2.45 7.87 -9.53
CA TYR A 114 -1.26 7.15 -9.99
C TYR A 114 -0.16 7.12 -8.94
N GLY A 115 0.45 5.96 -8.73
CA GLY A 115 1.75 5.79 -8.08
C GLY A 115 2.85 5.68 -9.13
N ILE A 116 3.88 6.51 -9.02
CA ILE A 116 5.00 6.57 -9.97
C ILE A 116 6.24 6.02 -9.28
N PHE A 117 6.76 4.90 -9.77
CA PHE A 117 7.85 4.16 -9.15
C PHE A 117 9.06 4.07 -10.08
N THR A 118 10.23 4.34 -9.51
CA THR A 118 11.52 4.03 -10.15
C THR A 118 11.96 2.63 -9.75
N LYS A 119 12.99 2.08 -10.42
CA LYS A 119 13.59 0.81 -9.99
C LYS A 119 14.04 0.87 -8.53
N GLY A 120 13.68 -0.13 -7.73
CA GLY A 120 14.04 -0.20 -6.32
C GLY A 120 13.04 -0.98 -5.48
N VAL A 121 13.24 -0.98 -4.17
CA VAL A 121 12.31 -1.57 -3.20
C VAL A 121 11.51 -0.44 -2.57
N TYR A 122 10.21 -0.63 -2.43
CA TYR A 122 9.31 0.27 -1.72
C TYR A 122 8.58 -0.51 -0.64
N ARG A 123 8.67 -0.01 0.58
CA ARG A 123 7.95 -0.55 1.73
C ARG A 123 7.06 0.54 2.29
N SER A 124 5.80 0.22 2.49
CA SER A 124 4.85 1.19 3.05
C SER A 124 3.79 0.53 3.91
N LEU A 125 3.33 1.30 4.90
CA LEU A 125 2.21 0.97 5.76
C LEU A 125 1.05 1.89 5.44
N HIS A 126 -0.15 1.32 5.40
CA HIS A 126 -1.36 2.07 5.11
C HIS A 126 -2.41 1.75 6.15
N LEU A 127 -3.17 2.77 6.54
CA LEU A 127 -4.44 2.57 7.23
C LEU A 127 -5.53 3.20 6.37
N THR A 128 -6.40 2.37 5.82
CA THR A 128 -7.50 2.79 4.95
C THR A 128 -8.81 2.74 5.71
N VAL A 129 -9.65 3.77 5.53
CA VAL A 129 -10.99 3.88 6.10
C VAL A 129 -11.99 4.35 5.05
N ASP A 130 -13.25 4.02 5.27
CA ASP A 130 -14.37 4.58 4.54
C ASP A 130 -14.65 6.04 4.95
N ALA A 131 -15.59 6.69 4.26
CA ALA A 131 -15.97 8.07 4.56
C ALA A 131 -16.53 8.26 5.97
N ARG A 132 -17.16 7.23 6.56
CA ARG A 132 -17.79 7.30 7.89
C ARG A 132 -16.76 7.30 9.00
N ASN A 133 -15.62 6.65 8.77
CA ASN A 133 -14.55 6.45 9.74
C ASN A 133 -13.34 7.38 9.52
N ARG A 134 -13.44 8.39 8.64
CA ARG A 134 -12.34 9.34 8.33
C ARG A 134 -11.72 10.00 9.56
N SER A 135 -12.48 10.20 10.63
CA SER A 135 -11.97 10.78 11.89
C SER A 135 -10.85 9.95 12.54
N ILE A 136 -10.76 8.64 12.26
CA ILE A 136 -9.66 7.78 12.71
C ILE A 136 -8.31 8.35 12.25
N LEU A 137 -8.20 8.80 10.99
CA LEU A 137 -6.96 9.30 10.41
C LEU A 137 -6.49 10.63 11.02
N GLN A 138 -7.36 11.33 11.74
CA GLN A 138 -7.04 12.60 12.38
C GLN A 138 -6.36 12.41 13.75
N ASN A 139 -6.48 11.21 14.34
CA ASN A 139 -5.84 10.88 15.60
C ASN A 139 -4.47 10.23 15.36
N GLN A 140 -3.42 11.06 15.26
CA GLN A 140 -2.07 10.60 14.95
C GLN A 140 -1.51 9.60 15.97
N ASP A 141 -1.79 9.78 17.27
CA ASP A 141 -1.32 8.88 18.32
C ASP A 141 -1.95 7.49 18.16
N TYR A 142 -3.26 7.44 17.90
CA TYR A 142 -3.97 6.19 17.67
C TYR A 142 -3.49 5.47 16.41
N VAL A 143 -3.35 6.18 15.29
CA VAL A 143 -2.86 5.57 14.04
C VAL A 143 -1.42 5.09 14.20
N THR A 144 -0.57 5.84 14.90
CA THR A 144 0.81 5.41 15.17
C THR A 144 0.84 4.17 16.05
N ALA A 145 0.00 4.09 17.08
CA ALA A 145 -0.11 2.91 17.93
C ALA A 145 -0.56 1.67 17.13
N LEU A 146 -1.59 1.81 16.29
CA LEU A 146 -2.05 0.73 15.40
C LEU A 146 -0.95 0.26 14.45
N LEU A 147 -0.28 1.20 13.78
CA LEU A 147 0.82 0.85 12.87
C LEU A 147 1.99 0.18 13.61
N ARG A 148 2.21 0.49 14.89
CA ARG A 148 3.21 -0.18 15.73
C ARG A 148 2.82 -1.59 16.11
N GLU A 149 1.60 -1.78 16.61
CA GLU A 149 1.09 -3.09 17.03
C GLU A 149 1.17 -4.13 15.89
N HIS A 150 0.84 -3.72 14.67
CA HIS A 150 0.82 -4.61 13.52
C HIS A 150 2.14 -4.72 12.74
N TYR A 151 3.17 -3.95 13.10
CA TYR A 151 4.39 -3.89 12.28
C TYR A 151 5.73 -3.67 12.99
N TYR A 152 5.79 -2.93 14.10
CA TYR A 152 7.07 -2.52 14.71
C TYR A 152 7.74 -3.57 15.61
N ASP A 153 7.05 -4.64 15.99
CA ASP A 153 7.68 -5.77 16.70
C ASP A 153 8.47 -6.70 15.76
N ILE A 154 8.46 -6.42 14.46
CA ILE A 154 9.28 -7.12 13.48
C ILE A 154 10.61 -6.36 13.37
N ALA A 155 11.53 -6.72 14.26
CA ALA A 155 12.91 -6.24 14.21
C ALA A 155 13.50 -6.49 12.81
N PHE A 156 13.93 -5.41 12.14
CA PHE A 156 14.74 -5.47 10.92
C PHE A 156 16.20 -5.16 11.27
#